data_AF-A0A2E6I8J3-F1
#
_entry.id   AF-A0A2E6I8J3-F1
#
_cell.length_a   1.000
_cell.length_b   1.000
_cell.length_c   1.000
_cell.angle_alpha   90.00
_cell.angle_beta   90.00
_cell.angle_gamma   90.00
#
_symmetry.space_group_name_H-M   'P 1'
#
loop_
_entity.id
_entity.type
_entity.pdbx_description
1 polymer ?
#
loop_
_entity_poly.entity_id
_entity_poly.type
_entity_poly.pdbx_seq_one_letter_code
_entity_poly.pdbx_strand_id
1 'polypeptide(L)'
;MSKETDEKGVMDALVTKYNLDKSICPNYSDHWKNARLSSDMMFDHDGAFLVKRIANKDFGKSNAELRVWSHEEIRDFYQNFKIGEKYSFGTLIEGNNSSGGLREWYFQGRSTRYISVLEARWDGGYLFTDYTERVDIALKRLEEKASRGIMSAASELKTLIGQRDSLRDEKQLLLDNAELSPQLRKVLESVNITAADLIQDED
;
A
#
# COMPACT_ATOMS: atom_id res chain seq x y z
N MET A 1 -27.39 14.08 -20.54
CA MET A 1 -26.61 12.99 -19.95
C MET A 1 -25.56 13.62 -19.05
N SER A 2 -25.60 13.36 -17.74
CA SER A 2 -24.88 14.14 -16.73
C SER A 2 -23.42 13.74 -16.62
N LYS A 3 -22.55 14.73 -16.35
CA LYS A 3 -21.09 14.58 -16.13
C LYS A 3 -20.72 13.49 -15.11
N GLU A 4 -21.57 13.23 -14.10
CA GLU A 4 -21.35 12.21 -13.07
C GLU A 4 -21.30 10.77 -13.63
N THR A 5 -21.98 10.50 -14.75
CA THR A 5 -21.94 9.16 -15.36
C THR A 5 -20.59 8.91 -16.04
N ASP A 6 -19.91 9.97 -16.47
CA ASP A 6 -18.65 9.93 -17.18
C ASP A 6 -17.48 9.74 -16.21
N GLU A 7 -17.45 10.50 -15.11
CA GLU A 7 -16.39 10.42 -14.10
C GLU A 7 -16.33 9.04 -13.42
N LYS A 8 -17.50 8.50 -13.03
CA LYS A 8 -17.59 7.13 -12.51
C LYS A 8 -17.03 6.10 -13.50
N GLY A 9 -17.41 6.22 -14.78
CA GLY A 9 -16.96 5.29 -15.82
C GLY A 9 -15.44 5.31 -16.00
N VAL A 10 -14.84 6.51 -15.92
CA VAL A 10 -13.38 6.67 -15.93
C VAL A 10 -12.74 5.99 -14.71
N MET A 11 -13.29 6.18 -13.51
CA MET A 11 -12.75 5.56 -12.29
C MET A 11 -12.85 4.03 -12.31
N ASP A 12 -13.98 3.47 -12.75
CA ASP A 12 -14.15 2.01 -12.91
C ASP A 12 -13.14 1.45 -13.94
N ALA A 13 -12.90 2.17 -15.02
CA ALA A 13 -11.90 1.79 -16.03
C ALA A 13 -10.47 1.81 -15.47
N LEU A 14 -10.13 2.80 -14.64
CA LEU A 14 -8.82 2.87 -13.96
C LEU A 14 -8.64 1.73 -12.97
N VAL A 15 -9.64 1.46 -12.12
CA VAL A 15 -9.62 0.34 -11.17
C VAL A 15 -9.38 -0.98 -11.91
N THR A 16 -10.08 -1.19 -13.02
CA THR A 16 -9.91 -2.41 -13.83
C THR A 16 -8.53 -2.46 -14.50
N LYS A 17 -8.10 -1.37 -15.15
CA LYS A 17 -6.84 -1.31 -15.90
C LYS A 17 -5.62 -1.57 -15.04
N TYR A 18 -5.62 -1.04 -13.81
CA TYR A 18 -4.50 -1.17 -12.87
C TYR A 18 -4.71 -2.25 -11.81
N ASN A 19 -5.77 -3.05 -11.91
CA ASN A 19 -6.13 -4.11 -10.97
C ASN A 19 -6.13 -3.62 -9.50
N LEU A 20 -6.72 -2.44 -9.28
CA LEU A 20 -6.83 -1.85 -7.94
C LEU A 20 -7.86 -2.63 -7.11
N ASP A 21 -7.73 -2.58 -5.78
CA ASP A 21 -8.72 -3.21 -4.90
C ASP A 21 -10.09 -2.56 -5.09
N LYS A 22 -11.07 -3.36 -5.51
CA LYS A 22 -12.44 -2.93 -5.77
C LYS A 22 -13.16 -2.51 -4.48
N SER A 23 -12.66 -2.89 -3.30
CA SER A 23 -13.22 -2.50 -2.01
C SER A 23 -13.13 -0.99 -1.73
N ILE A 24 -12.33 -0.24 -2.50
CA ILE A 24 -12.24 1.21 -2.35
C ILE A 24 -13.58 1.89 -2.67
N CYS A 25 -14.41 1.36 -3.58
CA CYS A 25 -15.68 2.01 -3.97
C CYS A 25 -16.92 1.11 -4.18
N PRO A 26 -17.35 0.39 -3.14
CA PRO A 26 -18.52 -0.46 -3.22
C PRO A 26 -19.85 0.22 -3.55
N ASN A 27 -20.00 1.50 -3.21
CA ASN A 27 -21.29 2.20 -3.34
C ASN A 27 -21.47 2.91 -4.68
N TYR A 28 -20.36 3.26 -5.33
CA TYR A 28 -20.37 4.00 -6.60
C TYR A 28 -19.95 3.13 -7.78
N SER A 29 -19.10 2.12 -7.58
CA SER A 29 -18.56 1.30 -8.66
C SER A 29 -19.55 0.29 -9.21
N ASP A 30 -19.48 0.04 -10.52
CA ASP A 30 -20.20 -1.06 -11.17
C ASP A 30 -19.76 -2.44 -10.68
N HIS A 31 -18.57 -2.54 -10.09
CA HIS A 31 -18.04 -3.78 -9.53
C HIS A 31 -18.86 -4.32 -8.34
N TRP A 32 -19.72 -3.50 -7.74
CA TRP A 32 -20.47 -3.84 -6.52
C TRP A 32 -21.98 -3.59 -6.63
N LYS A 33 -22.53 -3.39 -7.84
CA LYS A 33 -23.96 -3.13 -8.12
C LYS A 33 -24.97 -4.05 -7.41
N ASN A 34 -24.58 -5.29 -7.08
CA ASN A 34 -25.45 -6.27 -6.40
C ASN A 34 -25.16 -6.43 -4.90
N ALA A 35 -24.15 -5.75 -4.38
CA ALA A 35 -23.85 -5.73 -2.96
C ALA A 35 -24.70 -4.64 -2.33
N ARG A 36 -25.77 -5.02 -1.61
CA ARG A 36 -26.55 -4.10 -0.78
C ARG A 36 -25.68 -3.56 0.35
N LEU A 37 -24.83 -2.58 0.05
CA LEU A 37 -23.94 -1.91 0.99
C LEU A 37 -24.53 -0.57 1.39
N SER A 38 -24.26 -0.20 2.64
CA SER A 38 -24.68 1.09 3.19
C SER A 38 -23.97 2.22 2.46
N SER A 39 -24.61 3.40 2.36
CA SER A 39 -24.03 4.58 1.71
C SER A 39 -22.70 5.01 2.34
N ASP A 40 -21.90 5.80 1.59
CA ASP A 40 -20.62 6.35 2.08
C ASP A 40 -20.78 7.13 3.39
N MET A 41 -21.93 7.79 3.58
CA MET A 41 -22.29 8.47 4.84
C MET A 41 -22.26 7.54 6.07
N MET A 42 -22.59 6.25 5.92
CA MET A 42 -22.50 5.30 7.02
C MET A 42 -21.05 4.93 7.36
N PHE A 43 -20.19 4.83 6.35
CA PHE A 43 -18.76 4.63 6.55
C PHE A 43 -18.13 5.84 7.23
N ASP A 44 -18.50 7.05 6.82
CA ASP A 44 -18.07 8.30 7.45
C ASP A 44 -18.50 8.39 8.91
N HIS A 45 -19.75 8.02 9.20
CA HIS A 45 -20.28 8.01 10.56
C HIS A 45 -19.50 7.03 11.46
N ASP A 46 -19.32 5.79 11.02
CA ASP A 46 -18.62 4.77 11.79
C ASP A 46 -17.12 5.12 11.94
N GLY A 47 -16.53 5.71 10.90
CA GLY A 47 -15.18 6.25 10.95
C GLY A 47 -15.03 7.39 11.95
N ALA A 48 -15.94 8.35 11.94
CA ALA A 48 -15.97 9.48 12.87
C ALA A 48 -16.06 9.00 14.32
N PHE A 49 -16.89 8.00 14.60
CA PHE A 49 -16.97 7.38 15.92
C PHE A 49 -15.62 6.82 16.38
N LEU A 50 -14.95 6.03 15.52
CA LEU A 50 -13.66 5.43 15.84
C LEU A 50 -12.57 6.48 16.06
N VAL A 51 -12.50 7.51 15.20
CA VAL A 51 -11.54 8.61 15.35
C VAL A 51 -11.75 9.35 16.66
N LYS A 52 -13.00 9.72 17.01
CA LYS A 52 -13.31 10.40 18.28
C LYS A 52 -12.94 9.53 19.48
N ARG A 53 -13.19 8.23 19.42
CA ARG A 53 -12.79 7.28 20.47
C ARG A 53 -11.28 7.26 20.67
N ILE A 54 -10.51 7.20 19.59
CA ILE A 54 -9.03 7.22 19.64
C ILE A 54 -8.53 8.57 20.17
N ALA A 55 -9.09 9.68 19.68
CA ALA A 55 -8.75 11.01 20.15
C ALA A 55 -9.00 11.20 21.66
N ASN A 56 -10.12 10.66 22.18
CA ASN A 56 -10.40 10.68 23.60
C ASN A 56 -9.42 9.83 24.40
N LYS A 57 -9.21 8.58 23.99
CA LYS A 57 -8.44 7.59 24.74
C LYS A 57 -6.93 7.87 24.74
N ASP A 58 -6.39 8.23 23.59
CA ASP A 58 -4.94 8.23 23.36
C ASP A 58 -4.36 9.66 23.22
N PHE A 59 -5.22 10.66 22.93
CA PHE A 59 -4.83 12.06 22.79
C PHE A 59 -5.45 12.98 23.85
N GLY A 60 -6.17 12.42 24.83
CA GLY A 60 -6.72 13.16 25.97
C GLY A 60 -7.80 14.18 25.62
N LYS A 61 -8.41 14.08 24.42
CA LYS A 61 -9.45 15.00 23.96
C LYS A 61 -10.75 14.80 24.75
N SER A 62 -11.34 15.87 25.25
CA SER A 62 -12.56 15.76 26.05
C SER A 62 -13.78 15.44 25.19
N ASN A 63 -14.79 14.75 25.74
CA ASN A 63 -16.05 14.49 25.01
C ASN A 63 -16.77 15.78 24.60
N ALA A 64 -16.64 16.85 25.38
CA ALA A 64 -17.22 18.15 25.06
C ALA A 64 -16.57 18.77 23.80
N GLU A 65 -15.24 18.67 23.69
CA GLU A 65 -14.49 19.10 22.50
C GLU A 65 -14.85 18.24 21.27
N LEU A 66 -14.84 16.92 21.43
CA LEU A 66 -15.10 15.99 20.32
C LEU A 66 -16.54 16.07 19.80
N ARG A 67 -17.50 16.51 20.62
CA ARG A 67 -18.91 16.63 20.22
C ARG A 67 -19.09 17.71 19.15
N VAL A 68 -18.31 18.78 19.19
CA VAL A 68 -18.44 19.91 18.26
C VAL A 68 -17.58 19.79 17.02
N TRP A 69 -16.71 18.77 16.94
CA TRP A 69 -15.91 18.51 15.75
C TRP A 69 -16.80 18.30 14.52
N SER A 70 -16.54 19.13 13.52
CA SER A 70 -16.99 19.01 12.15
C SER A 70 -16.40 17.78 11.47
N HIS A 71 -16.96 17.41 10.32
CA HIS A 71 -16.43 16.32 9.51
C HIS A 71 -15.00 16.61 9.01
N GLU A 72 -14.72 17.86 8.67
CA GLU A 72 -13.38 18.31 8.24
C GLU A 72 -12.36 18.14 9.36
N GLU A 73 -12.67 18.55 10.60
CA GLU A 73 -11.76 18.36 11.74
C GLU A 73 -11.47 16.88 12.02
N ILE A 74 -12.47 16.00 11.85
CA ILE A 74 -12.30 14.56 12.02
C ILE A 74 -11.38 13.99 10.93
N ARG A 75 -11.61 14.37 9.67
CA ARG A 75 -10.77 13.97 8.54
C ARG A 75 -9.33 14.45 8.74
N ASP A 76 -9.15 15.72 9.08
CA ASP A 76 -7.85 16.33 9.28
C ASP A 76 -7.13 15.65 10.44
N PHE A 77 -7.82 15.34 11.53
CA PHE A 77 -7.24 14.57 12.63
C PHE A 77 -6.81 13.16 12.17
N TYR A 78 -7.66 12.46 11.43
CA TYR A 78 -7.36 11.13 10.90
C TYR A 78 -6.12 11.12 10.00
N GLN A 79 -6.01 12.09 9.08
CA GLN A 79 -4.89 12.20 8.13
C GLN A 79 -3.61 12.70 8.82
N ASN A 80 -3.67 13.79 9.58
CA ASN A 80 -2.48 14.43 10.18
C ASN A 80 -1.82 13.53 11.23
N PHE A 81 -2.61 12.79 12.01
CA PHE A 81 -2.07 11.86 13.00
C PHE A 81 -1.81 10.47 12.44
N LYS A 82 -2.10 10.24 11.14
CA LYS A 82 -1.96 8.95 10.44
C LYS A 82 -2.65 7.81 11.18
N ILE A 83 -3.90 8.04 11.56
CA ILE A 83 -4.64 7.14 12.44
C ILE A 83 -4.78 5.75 11.81
N GLY A 84 -5.08 5.65 10.52
CA GLY A 84 -5.16 4.36 9.80
C GLY A 84 -3.84 3.58 9.74
N GLU A 85 -2.69 4.25 9.79
CA GLU A 85 -1.37 3.58 9.82
C GLU A 85 -1.00 3.10 11.23
N LYS A 86 -1.45 3.81 12.27
CA LYS A 86 -1.10 3.53 13.67
C LYS A 86 -2.03 2.53 14.34
N TYR A 87 -3.29 2.50 13.93
CA TYR A 87 -4.34 1.69 14.53
C TYR A 87 -4.96 0.84 13.45
N SER A 88 -4.60 -0.45 13.37
CA SER A 88 -5.26 -1.36 12.44
C SER A 88 -6.72 -1.55 12.85
N PHE A 89 -7.61 -1.60 11.87
CA PHE A 89 -9.04 -1.73 12.11
C PHE A 89 -9.36 -3.02 12.87
N GLY A 90 -8.79 -4.16 12.46
CA GLY A 90 -8.98 -5.44 13.14
C GLY A 90 -8.67 -5.36 14.64
N THR A 91 -7.52 -4.80 15.02
CA THR A 91 -7.14 -4.64 16.43
C THR A 91 -8.06 -3.66 17.18
N LEU A 92 -8.53 -2.60 16.52
CA LEU A 92 -9.49 -1.67 17.11
C LEU A 92 -10.80 -2.37 17.47
N ILE A 93 -11.30 -3.26 16.60
CA ILE A 93 -12.63 -3.84 16.75
C ILE A 93 -12.67 -5.12 17.57
N GLU A 94 -11.62 -5.94 17.51
CA GLU A 94 -11.57 -7.26 18.15
C GLU A 94 -11.29 -7.19 19.66
N GLY A 95 -10.64 -6.11 20.15
CA GLY A 95 -10.47 -5.76 21.57
C GLY A 95 -10.30 -6.90 22.59
N ASN A 96 -9.12 -7.02 23.21
CA ASN A 96 -8.68 -8.02 24.23
C ASN A 96 -9.56 -8.25 25.50
N ASN A 97 -10.84 -7.88 25.55
CA ASN A 97 -11.62 -7.91 26.77
C ASN A 97 -12.74 -8.94 26.74
N SER A 98 -12.87 -9.63 27.88
CA SER A 98 -13.87 -10.63 28.27
C SER A 98 -15.33 -10.14 28.27
N SER A 99 -15.62 -8.98 27.67
CA SER A 99 -16.89 -8.25 27.77
C SER A 99 -17.55 -7.96 26.40
N GLY A 100 -17.01 -8.51 25.31
CA GLY A 100 -17.43 -8.18 23.95
C GLY A 100 -16.70 -6.92 23.45
N GLY A 101 -15.96 -7.04 22.35
CA GLY A 101 -15.23 -5.95 21.71
C GLY A 101 -16.17 -4.94 21.03
N LEU A 102 -15.59 -3.95 20.36
CA LEU A 102 -16.39 -3.03 19.52
C LEU A 102 -17.14 -3.80 18.42
N ARG A 103 -16.59 -4.95 17.98
CA ARG A 103 -17.24 -5.87 17.04
C ARG A 103 -18.63 -6.28 17.53
N GLU A 104 -18.75 -6.72 18.77
CA GLU A 104 -19.99 -7.25 19.35
C GLU A 104 -20.95 -6.16 19.82
N TRP A 105 -20.44 -5.02 20.30
CA TRP A 105 -21.28 -3.97 20.89
C TRP A 105 -21.66 -2.85 19.91
N TYR A 106 -20.71 -2.33 19.12
CA TYR A 106 -20.95 -1.20 18.23
C TYR A 106 -21.30 -1.65 16.80
N PHE A 107 -20.55 -2.63 16.30
CA PHE A 107 -20.75 -3.18 14.95
C PHE A 107 -21.73 -4.36 14.91
N GLN A 108 -22.53 -4.54 15.97
CA GLN A 108 -23.55 -5.58 16.03
C GLN A 108 -24.52 -5.46 14.84
N GLY A 109 -24.81 -6.58 14.16
CA GLY A 109 -25.74 -6.60 13.03
C GLY A 109 -25.18 -6.03 11.72
N ARG A 110 -23.95 -5.50 11.71
CA ARG A 110 -23.27 -5.13 10.45
C ARG A 110 -22.80 -6.38 9.73
N SER A 111 -23.06 -6.45 8.43
CA SER A 111 -22.62 -7.58 7.60
C SER A 111 -21.09 -7.69 7.58
N THR A 112 -20.55 -8.91 7.49
CA THR A 112 -19.09 -9.14 7.33
C THR A 112 -18.54 -8.36 6.14
N ARG A 113 -19.32 -8.26 5.05
CA ARG A 113 -18.94 -7.50 3.86
C ARG A 113 -18.82 -5.99 4.10
N TYR A 114 -19.72 -5.41 4.89
CA TYR A 114 -19.60 -4.01 5.29
C TYR A 114 -18.31 -3.77 6.09
N ILE A 115 -18.02 -4.71 6.99
CA ILE A 115 -16.86 -4.63 7.89
C ILE A 115 -15.56 -4.75 7.11
N SER A 116 -15.46 -5.68 6.16
CA SER A 116 -14.27 -5.81 5.31
C SER A 116 -14.03 -4.56 4.44
N VAL A 117 -15.09 -3.89 3.98
CA VAL A 117 -14.96 -2.62 3.25
C VAL A 117 -14.49 -1.51 4.19
N LEU A 118 -15.09 -1.41 5.38
CA LEU A 118 -14.72 -0.40 6.35
C LEU A 118 -13.26 -0.58 6.80
N GLU A 119 -12.83 -1.82 7.00
CA GLU A 119 -11.44 -2.21 7.26
C GLU A 119 -10.51 -1.79 6.13
N ALA A 120 -10.79 -2.20 4.90
CA ALA A 120 -9.98 -1.82 3.75
C ALA A 120 -9.89 -0.29 3.56
N ARG A 121 -10.98 0.43 3.86
CA ARG A 121 -10.98 1.89 3.83
C ARG A 121 -10.20 2.51 4.99
N TRP A 122 -10.31 1.94 6.18
CA TRP A 122 -9.62 2.42 7.37
C TRP A 122 -8.11 2.19 7.28
N ASP A 123 -7.68 0.95 7.04
CA ASP A 123 -6.25 0.61 6.95
C ASP A 123 -5.63 1.19 5.67
N GLY A 124 -6.45 1.34 4.62
CA GLY A 124 -6.07 1.96 3.38
C GLY A 124 -6.02 3.49 3.40
N GLY A 125 -6.45 4.19 4.45
CA GLY A 125 -6.43 5.66 4.45
C GLY A 125 -7.51 6.31 3.57
N TYR A 126 -8.56 5.57 3.22
CA TYR A 126 -9.61 5.94 2.27
C TYR A 126 -10.92 6.40 2.94
N LEU A 127 -10.99 6.37 4.27
CA LEU A 127 -12.23 6.46 5.02
C LEU A 127 -13.01 7.75 4.76
N PHE A 128 -12.33 8.90 4.75
CA PHE A 128 -12.91 10.24 4.57
C PHE A 128 -12.52 10.85 3.23
N THR A 129 -12.49 10.01 2.20
CA THR A 129 -12.13 10.41 0.83
C THR A 129 -13.23 10.01 -0.13
N ASP A 130 -13.39 10.72 -1.24
CA ASP A 130 -14.34 10.35 -2.29
C ASP A 130 -13.77 9.30 -3.26
N TYR A 131 -14.54 8.85 -4.26
CA TYR A 131 -14.06 7.81 -5.19
C TYR A 131 -12.81 8.26 -5.96
N THR A 132 -12.82 9.48 -6.49
CA THR A 132 -11.71 10.01 -7.28
C THR A 132 -10.45 10.07 -6.42
N GLU A 133 -10.53 10.59 -5.21
CA GLU A 133 -9.43 10.62 -4.25
C GLU A 133 -8.92 9.22 -3.89
N ARG A 134 -9.81 8.25 -3.70
CA ARG A 134 -9.42 6.85 -3.39
C ARG A 134 -8.63 6.22 -4.54
N VAL A 135 -9.06 6.44 -5.79
CA VAL A 135 -8.36 5.95 -6.98
C VAL A 135 -7.00 6.63 -7.09
N ASP A 136 -6.93 7.95 -6.90
CA ASP A 136 -5.67 8.70 -6.95
C ASP A 136 -4.67 8.23 -5.90
N ILE A 137 -5.12 8.01 -4.65
CA ILE A 137 -4.26 7.46 -3.59
C ILE A 137 -3.77 6.06 -3.96
N ALA A 138 -4.65 5.20 -4.48
CA ALA A 138 -4.30 3.84 -4.88
C ALA A 138 -3.28 3.82 -6.04
N LEU A 139 -3.43 4.71 -7.03
CA LEU A 139 -2.49 4.86 -8.14
C LEU A 139 -1.14 5.40 -7.68
N LYS A 140 -1.12 6.42 -6.81
CA LYS A 140 0.13 6.94 -6.22
C LYS A 140 0.90 5.86 -5.48
N ARG A 141 0.21 5.02 -4.70
CA ARG A 141 0.85 3.89 -4.01
C ARG A 141 1.42 2.84 -4.97
N LEU A 142 0.73 2.58 -6.07
CA LEU A 142 1.21 1.68 -7.12
C LEU A 142 2.50 2.24 -7.75
N GLU A 143 2.50 3.53 -8.08
CA GLU A 143 3.68 4.24 -8.60
C GLU A 143 4.84 4.18 -7.62
N GLU A 144 4.64 4.54 -6.35
CA GLU A 144 5.67 4.47 -5.30
C GLU A 144 6.24 3.06 -5.11
N LYS A 145 5.38 2.03 -5.20
CA LYS A 145 5.82 0.63 -5.14
C LYS A 145 6.70 0.28 -6.34
N ALA A 146 6.30 0.67 -7.55
CA ALA A 146 7.08 0.45 -8.76
C ALA A 146 8.42 1.20 -8.70
N SER A 147 8.43 2.47 -8.29
CA SER A 147 9.64 3.26 -8.14
C SER A 147 10.62 2.64 -7.13
N ARG A 148 10.13 2.15 -5.99
CA ARG A 148 10.97 1.43 -5.01
C ARG A 148 11.56 0.15 -5.59
N GLY A 149 10.77 -0.63 -6.34
CA GLY A 149 11.25 -1.83 -7.02
C GLY A 149 12.36 -1.52 -8.03
N ILE A 150 12.17 -0.50 -8.85
CA ILE A 150 13.17 -0.04 -9.83
C ILE A 150 14.45 0.44 -9.13
N MET A 151 14.33 1.21 -8.05
CA MET A 151 15.51 1.67 -7.29
C MET A 151 16.29 0.50 -6.67
N SER A 152 15.58 -0.51 -6.15
CA SER A 152 16.20 -1.72 -5.61
C SER A 152 16.98 -2.47 -6.71
N ALA A 153 16.33 -2.73 -7.85
CA ALA A 153 16.96 -3.40 -8.98
C ALA A 153 18.15 -2.60 -9.54
N ALA A 154 18.06 -1.27 -9.59
CA ALA A 154 19.16 -0.41 -10.03
C ALA A 154 20.35 -0.47 -9.06
N SER A 155 20.09 -0.54 -7.75
CA SER A 155 21.14 -0.69 -6.75
C SER A 155 21.84 -2.04 -6.86
N GLU A 156 21.07 -3.11 -7.09
CA GLU A 156 21.59 -4.46 -7.31
C GLU A 156 22.46 -4.53 -8.57
N LEU A 157 21.97 -4.01 -9.70
CA LEU A 157 22.74 -3.91 -10.94
C LEU A 157 24.06 -3.15 -10.76
N LYS A 158 24.06 -2.07 -9.98
CA LYS A 158 25.29 -1.32 -9.67
C LYS A 158 26.30 -2.17 -8.90
N THR A 159 25.84 -2.98 -7.95
CA THR A 159 26.69 -3.90 -7.20
C THR A 159 27.29 -4.97 -8.12
N LEU A 160 26.46 -5.58 -8.98
CA LEU A 160 26.91 -6.60 -9.95
C LEU A 160 27.93 -6.03 -10.95
N ILE A 161 27.73 -4.80 -11.42
CA ILE A 161 28.70 -4.10 -12.26
C ILE A 161 30.03 -3.92 -11.52
N GLY A 162 30.00 -3.53 -10.24
CA GLY A 162 31.22 -3.40 -9.43
C GLY A 162 31.95 -4.72 -9.24
N GLN A 163 31.22 -5.82 -9.00
CA GLN A 163 31.80 -7.17 -8.90
C GLN A 163 32.42 -7.62 -10.23
N ARG A 164 31.72 -7.40 -11.35
CA ARG A 164 32.25 -7.69 -12.69
C ARG A 164 33.55 -6.95 -12.94
N ASP A 165 33.61 -5.67 -12.61
CA ASP A 165 34.81 -4.85 -12.84
C ASP A 165 35.98 -5.33 -11.97
N SER A 166 35.74 -5.68 -10.71
CA SER A 166 36.76 -6.30 -9.84
C SER A 166 37.30 -7.62 -10.40
N LEU A 167 36.41 -8.51 -10.86
CA LEU A 167 36.83 -9.79 -11.45
C LEU A 167 37.59 -9.60 -12.77
N ARG A 168 37.25 -8.57 -13.54
CA ARG A 168 37.95 -8.22 -14.77
C ARG A 168 39.36 -7.71 -14.48
N ASP A 169 39.51 -6.88 -13.45
CA ASP A 169 40.81 -6.39 -13.00
C ASP A 169 41.68 -7.53 -12.47
N GLU A 170 41.12 -8.45 -11.67
CA GLU A 170 41.81 -9.66 -11.21
C GLU A 170 42.24 -10.57 -12.37
N LYS A 171 41.36 -10.79 -13.34
CA LYS A 171 41.70 -11.54 -14.56
C LYS A 171 42.86 -10.88 -15.30
N GLN A 172 42.87 -9.56 -15.42
CA GLN A 172 43.96 -8.85 -16.09
C GLN A 172 45.28 -8.99 -15.33
N LEU A 173 45.27 -8.86 -14.00
CA LEU A 173 46.45 -9.08 -13.16
C LEU A 173 47.03 -10.50 -13.34
N LEU A 174 46.18 -11.51 -13.44
CA LEU A 174 46.61 -12.88 -13.72
C LEU A 174 47.21 -13.04 -15.12
N LEU A 175 46.62 -12.40 -16.14
CA LEU A 175 47.15 -12.39 -17.50
C LEU A 175 48.49 -11.62 -17.62
N ASP A 176 48.73 -10.62 -16.78
CA ASP A 176 49.98 -9.87 -16.77
C ASP A 176 51.10 -10.62 -16.03
N ASN A 177 50.79 -11.70 -15.30
CA ASN A 177 51.78 -12.52 -14.63
C ASN A 177 52.66 -13.29 -15.65
N ALA A 178 53.97 -13.05 -15.60
CA ALA A 178 54.96 -13.64 -16.48
C ALA A 178 55.17 -15.14 -16.26
N GLU A 179 54.84 -15.67 -15.09
CA GLU A 179 54.96 -17.10 -14.74
C GLU A 179 53.73 -17.92 -15.13
N LEU A 180 52.71 -17.29 -15.70
CA LEU A 180 51.48 -17.97 -16.07
C LEU A 180 51.70 -18.92 -17.26
N SER A 181 51.29 -20.18 -17.12
CA SER A 181 51.47 -21.17 -18.19
C SER A 181 50.69 -20.79 -19.47
N PRO A 182 51.20 -21.12 -20.67
CA PRO A 182 50.51 -20.79 -21.93
C PRO A 182 49.10 -21.39 -22.04
N GLN A 183 48.86 -22.55 -21.44
CA GLN A 183 47.55 -23.19 -21.41
C GLN A 183 46.55 -22.44 -20.52
N LEU A 184 46.98 -22.04 -19.31
CA LEU A 184 46.14 -21.25 -18.40
C LEU A 184 45.82 -19.87 -18.98
N ARG A 185 46.79 -19.24 -19.67
CA ARG A 185 46.60 -17.97 -20.36
C ARG A 185 45.48 -18.04 -21.41
N LYS A 186 45.51 -19.07 -22.28
CA LYS A 186 44.44 -19.30 -23.27
C LYS A 186 43.07 -19.52 -22.64
N VAL A 187 43.00 -20.26 -21.53
CA VAL A 187 41.75 -20.49 -20.81
C VAL A 187 41.20 -19.17 -20.28
N LEU A 188 42.03 -18.38 -19.59
CA LEU A 188 41.61 -17.07 -19.04
C LEU A 188 41.18 -16.09 -20.13
N GLU A 189 41.91 -15.99 -21.25
CA GLU A 189 41.55 -15.13 -22.39
C GLU A 189 40.15 -15.47 -22.93
N SER A 190 39.76 -16.75 -22.92
CA SER A 190 38.46 -17.22 -23.40
C SER A 190 37.27 -16.91 -22.49
N VAL A 191 37.51 -16.58 -21.21
CA VAL A 191 36.44 -16.26 -20.24
C VAL A 191 35.94 -14.83 -20.47
N ASN A 192 34.67 -14.66 -20.83
CA ASN A 192 34.02 -13.35 -20.85
C ASN A 192 33.19 -13.18 -19.58
N ILE A 193 33.42 -12.11 -18.81
CA ILE A 193 32.71 -11.86 -17.55
C ILE A 193 31.70 -10.75 -17.81
N THR A 194 30.42 -11.09 -17.88
CA THR A 194 29.32 -10.14 -18.04
C THR A 194 28.54 -10.00 -16.74
N ALA A 195 27.80 -8.88 -16.60
CA ALA A 195 26.93 -8.70 -15.44
C ALA A 195 25.77 -9.72 -15.41
N ALA A 196 25.37 -10.26 -16.57
CA ALA A 196 24.35 -11.29 -16.67
C ALA A 196 24.82 -12.64 -16.09
N ASP A 197 26.13 -12.92 -16.16
CA ASP A 197 26.71 -14.16 -15.60
C ASP A 197 26.75 -14.14 -14.06
N LEU A 198 26.55 -12.97 -13.45
CA LEU A 198 26.55 -12.77 -11.99
C LEU A 198 25.13 -12.72 -11.40
N ILE A 199 24.11 -12.68 -12.25
CA ILE A 199 22.71 -12.88 -11.84
C ILE A 199 22.54 -14.39 -11.72
N GLN A 200 22.79 -14.95 -10.54
CA GLN A 200 22.49 -16.36 -10.29
C GLN A 200 20.99 -16.56 -10.08
N ASP A 201 20.47 -17.65 -10.64
CA ASP A 201 19.12 -18.20 -10.47
C ASP A 201 18.72 -18.22 -8.98
N GLU A 202 17.94 -17.24 -8.54
CA GLU A 202 17.02 -17.41 -7.42
C GLU A 202 15.71 -17.99 -7.97
N ASP A 203 15.71 -19.32 -8.18
CA ASP A 203 14.48 -20.13 -8.22
C ASP A 203 14.05 -20.51 -6.80
#